data_AF-T1AC19-F1
#
_entry.id   AF-T1AC19-F1
#
_cell.length_a   1.000
_cell.length_b   1.000
_cell.length_c   1.000
_cell.angle_alpha   90.00
_cell.angle_beta   90.00
_cell.angle_gamma   90.00
#
_symmetry.space_group_name_H-M   'P 1'
#
loop_
_entity.id
_entity.type
_entity.pdbx_description
1 polymer ?
#
loop_
_entity_poly.entity_id
_entity_poly.type
_entity_poly.pdbx_seq_one_letter_code
_entity_poly.pdbx_strand_id
1 'polypeptide(L)' 'MMLLTLGLFGAALFYGDGVITPAISVLSAVEGVEVAAPHLAEFVVPITVAIILVLFAAQKHGTARLGAFFGPIMVV' A
#
# COMPACT_ATOMS: atom_id res chain seq x y z
N MET A 1 -7.37 26.41 -21.24
CA MET A 1 -7.68 24.97 -21.34
C MET A 1 -6.45 24.08 -21.18
N MET A 2 -5.37 24.29 -21.95
CA MET A 2 -4.20 23.40 -21.95
C MET A 2 -3.52 23.21 -20.58
N LEU A 3 -3.38 24.28 -19.80
CA LEU A 3 -2.83 24.21 -18.44
C LEU A 3 -3.72 23.42 -17.47
N LEU A 4 -5.05 23.58 -17.59
CA LEU A 4 -6.01 22.84 -16.78
C LEU A 4 -5.99 21.34 -17.09
N THR A 5 -5.93 20.98 -18.37
CA THR A 5 -5.86 19.57 -18.79
C THR A 5 -4.56 18.90 -18.33
N LEU A 6 -3.42 19.59 -18.44
CA LEU A 6 -2.14 19.08 -17.95
C LEU A 6 -2.13 18.96 -16.42
N GLY A 7 -2.69 19.94 -15.71
CA GLY A 7 -2.83 19.89 -14.26
C GLY A 7 -3.71 18.73 -13.79
N LEU A 8 -4.86 18.53 -14.44
CA LEU A 8 -5.77 17.43 -14.13
C LEU A 8 -5.14 16.06 -14.43
N PHE A 9 -4.41 15.96 -15.54
CA PHE A 9 -3.68 14.75 -15.92
C PHE A 9 -2.61 14.39 -14.88
N GLY A 10 -1.80 15.38 -14.46
CA GLY A 10 -0.80 15.19 -13.42
C GLY A 10 -1.41 14.79 -12.08
N ALA A 11 -2.50 15.44 -11.66
CA ALA A 11 -3.21 15.10 -10.44
C ALA A 11 -3.80 13.69 -10.47
N ALA A 12 -4.36 13.26 -11.61
CA ALA A 12 -4.90 11.91 -11.78
C ALA A 12 -3.79 10.84 -11.71
N LEU A 13 -2.63 11.09 -12.32
CA LEU A 13 -1.47 10.19 -12.22
C LEU A 13 -0.95 10.10 -10.79
N PHE A 14 -0.82 11.23 -10.10
CA PHE A 14 -0.36 11.25 -8.70
C PHE A 14 -1.35 10.54 -7.77
N TYR A 15 -2.65 10.73 -7.99
CA TYR A 15 -3.67 10.01 -7.24
C TYR A 15 -3.62 8.50 -7.50
N GLY A 16 -3.45 8.11 -8.77
CA GLY A 16 -3.26 6.72 -9.15
C GLY A 16 -2.06 6.09 -8.46
N ASP A 17 -0.89 6.75 -8.51
CA ASP A 17 0.33 6.26 -7.86
C ASP A 17 0.17 6.13 -6.33
N GLY A 18 -0.47 7.12 -5.70
CA GLY A 18 -0.75 7.12 -4.26
C GLY A 18 -1.66 5.97 -3.79
N VAL A 19 -2.54 5.46 -4.66
CA VAL A 19 -3.43 4.33 -4.35
C VAL A 19 -2.83 2.99 -4.77
N ILE A 20 -2.16 2.93 -5.93
CA ILE A 20 -1.65 1.68 -6.51
C ILE A 20 -0.41 1.18 -5.77
N THR A 21 0.52 2.05 -5.41
CA THR A 21 1.79 1.67 -4.77
C THR A 21 1.61 0.88 -3.45
N PRO A 22 0.79 1.33 -2.47
CA PRO A 22 0.58 0.55 -1.25
C PRO A 22 -0.17 -0.77 -1.51
N ALA A 23 -1.04 -0.82 -2.52
CA ALA A 23 -1.77 -2.03 -2.85
C ALA A 23 -0.85 -3.10 -3.46
N ILE A 24 -0.05 -2.74 -4.48
CA ILE A 24 0.86 -3.67 -5.15
C ILE A 24 1.96 -4.14 -4.20
N SER A 25 2.54 -3.25 -3.39
CA SER A 25 3.61 -3.62 -2.46
C SER A 25 3.15 -4.65 -1.43
N VAL A 26 1.95 -4.50 -0.85
CA VAL A 26 1.42 -5.47 0.12
C VAL A 26 1.01 -6.76 -0.57
N LEU A 27 0.33 -6.69 -1.72
CA LEU A 27 -0.07 -7.88 -2.47
C LEU A 27 1.15 -8.74 -2.82
N SER A 28 2.20 -8.13 -3.37
CA SER A 28 3.43 -8.83 -3.75
C SER A 28 4.13 -9.47 -2.55
N ALA A 29 4.10 -8.82 -1.37
CA ALA A 29 4.65 -9.40 -0.15
C ALA A 29 3.87 -10.66 0.29
N VAL A 30 2.54 -10.64 0.17
CA VAL A 30 1.67 -11.77 0.55
C VAL A 30 1.75 -12.91 -0.48
N GLU A 31 1.81 -12.60 -1.77
CA GLU A 31 2.08 -13.58 -2.85
C GLU A 31 3.44 -14.27 -2.63
N GLY A 32 4.45 -13.55 -2.13
CA GLY A 32 5.73 -14.13 -1.74
C GLY A 32 5.61 -15.19 -0.63
N VAL A 33 4.63 -15.07 0.27
CA VAL A 33 4.36 -16.06 1.33
C VAL A 33 3.71 -17.32 0.75
N GLU A 34 2.83 -17.19 -0.24
CA GLU A 34 2.20 -18.32 -0.94
C GLU A 34 3.24 -19.28 -1.54
N VAL A 35 4.36 -18.76 -2.04
CA VAL A 35 5.47 -19.58 -2.58
C VAL A 35 5.96 -20.62 -1.57
N ALA A 36 6.00 -20.28 -0.28
CA ALA A 36 6.38 -21.19 0.80
C ALA A 36 5.19 -21.96 1.39
N ALA A 37 3.97 -21.44 1.25
CA ALA A 37 2.74 -22.00 1.80
C ALA A 37 1.58 -21.96 0.79
N PRO A 38 1.51 -22.90 -0.18
CA PRO A 38 0.53 -22.87 -1.27
C PRO A 38 -0.94 -22.93 -0.83
N HIS A 39 -1.22 -23.48 0.35
CA HIS A 39 -2.57 -23.51 0.92
C HIS A 39 -3.11 -22.12 1.28
N LEU A 40 -2.27 -21.08 1.27
CA LEU A 40 -2.67 -19.70 1.52
C LEU A 40 -3.10 -18.94 0.26
N ALA A 41 -3.07 -19.55 -0.93
CA ALA A 41 -3.41 -18.91 -2.20
C ALA A 41 -4.80 -18.23 -2.18
N GLU A 42 -5.81 -18.91 -1.64
CA GLU A 42 -7.17 -18.35 -1.51
C GLU A 42 -7.28 -17.20 -0.49
N PHE A 43 -6.29 -17.08 0.40
CA PHE A 43 -6.21 -16.06 1.43
C PHE A 43 -5.35 -14.85 1.04
N VAL A 44 -4.62 -14.88 -0.09
CA VAL A 44 -3.73 -13.79 -0.52
C VAL A 44 -4.48 -12.46 -0.61
N VAL A 45 -5.62 -12.43 -1.32
CA VAL A 45 -6.42 -11.22 -1.50
C VAL A 45 -7.07 -10.78 -0.17
N PRO A 46 -7.78 -11.64 0.59
CA PRO A 46 -8.32 -11.28 1.90
C PRO A 46 -7.27 -10.73 2.88
N ILE A 47 -6.10 -11.35 2.97
CA ILE A 47 -5.01 -10.91 3.85
C ILE A 47 -4.50 -9.54 3.41
N THR A 48 -4.29 -9.34 2.11
CA THR A 48 -3.83 -8.05 1.56
C THR A 48 -4.80 -6.92 1.93
N VAL A 49 -6.10 -7.14 1.73
CA VAL A 49 -7.14 -6.15 2.08
C VAL A 49 -7.15 -5.88 3.59
N ALA A 50 -7.02 -6.92 4.42
CA ALA A 50 -6.97 -6.77 5.87
C ALA A 50 -5.74 -5.95 6.31
N ILE A 51 -4.55 -6.21 5.74
CA ILE A 51 -3.33 -5.45 6.03
C ILE A 51 -3.52 -3.98 5.66
N ILE A 52 -4.00 -3.68 4.44
CA ILE A 52 -4.23 -2.30 3.99
C ILE A 52 -5.22 -1.59 4.92
N LEU A 53 -6.35 -2.23 5.25
CA LEU A 53 -7.33 -1.66 6.18
C LEU A 53 -6.71 -1.32 7.53
N VAL A 54 -5.94 -2.24 8.11
CA VAL A 54 -5.28 -2.02 9.42
C VAL A 54 -4.24 -0.91 9.35
N LEU A 55 -3.39 -0.90 8.31
CA LEU A 55 -2.35 0.12 8.14
C LEU A 55 -2.98 1.52 7.99
N PHE A 56 -3.97 1.67 7.13
CA PHE A 56 -4.65 2.95 6.92
C PHE A 56 -5.52 3.35 8.12
N ALA A 57 -6.15 2.40 8.80
CA ALA A 57 -6.87 2.67 10.04
C ALA A 57 -5.93 3.14 11.17
N ALA A 58 -4.69 2.65 11.21
CA ALA A 58 -3.69 3.10 12.17
C ALA A 58 -3.18 4.52 11.86
N GLN A 59 -3.06 4.88 10.58
CA GLN A 59 -2.60 6.20 10.13
C GLN A 59 -3.45 7.37 10.66
N LYS A 60 -4.73 7.14 10.99
CA LYS A 60 -5.60 8.17 11.57
C LYS A 60 -5.08 8.76 12.89
N HIS A 61 -4.22 8.02 13.61
CA HIS A 61 -3.61 8.47 14.87
C HIS A 61 -2.28 9.23 14.67
N GLY A 62 -1.95 9.60 13.43
CA GLY A 62 -0.76 10.35 13.05
C GLY A 62 0.29 9.48 12.37
N THR A 63 0.83 9.97 11.25
CA THR A 63 1.88 9.31 10.47
C THR A 63 3.21 9.23 11.22
N ALA A 64 3.47 10.14 12.17
CA ALA A 64 4.67 10.13 13.00
C ALA A 64 4.81 8.85 13.83
N ARG A 65 3.70 8.33 14.40
CA ARG A 65 3.70 7.07 15.15
C ARG A 65 3.99 5.88 14.26
N LEU A 66 3.39 5.86 13.07
CA LEU A 66 3.62 4.81 12.09
C LEU A 66 5.09 4.83 11.62
N GLY A 67 5.63 6.02 11.35
CA GLY A 67 7.03 6.21 10.99
C GLY A 67 8.00 5.78 12.09
N ALA A 68 7.67 6.01 13.37
CA ALA A 68 8.48 5.53 14.49
C ALA A 68 8.51 3.99 14.60
N PHE A 69 7.41 3.32 14.23
CA PHE A 69 7.33 1.85 14.25
C PHE A 69 8.06 1.20 13.06
N PHE A 70 7.87 1.73 11.85
CA PHE A 70 8.52 1.18 10.65
C PHE A 70 9.95 1.69 10.42
N GLY A 71 10.33 2.81 11.02
CA GLY A 71 11.67 3.41 10.87
C GLY A 71 12.82 2.43 11.13
N PRO A 72 12.81 1.68 12.25
CA PRO A 72 13.85 0.67 12.51
C PRO A 72 13.90 -0.46 11.47
N ILE A 73 12.74 -0.86 10.92
CA ILE A 73 12.65 -1.92 9.91
C ILE A 73 13.27 -1.45 8.59
N MET A 74 13.11 -0.17 8.23
CA MET A 74 13.66 0.41 7.00
C MET A 74 15.19 0.64 7.03
N VAL A 75 15.84 0.55 8.19
CA VAL A 75 17.30 0.71 8.31
C VAL A 75 18.06 -0.55 7.90
N VAL A 76 17.38 -1.71 7.95
CA VAL A 76 17.91 -3.02 7.53
C VAL A 76 17.66 -3.22 6.05
#